data_AF-A0A7X7FUY4-F1
#
_entry.id   AF-A0A7X7FUY4-F1
#
_cell.length_a   1.000
_cell.length_b   1.000
_cell.length_c   1.000
_cell.angle_alpha   90.00
_cell.angle_beta   90.00
_cell.angle_gamma   90.00
#
_symmetry.space_group_name_H-M   'P 1'
#
loop_
_entity.id
_entity.type
_entity.pdbx_description
1 polymer ?
#
loop_
_entity_poly.entity_id
_entity_poly.type
_entity_poly.pdbx_seq_one_letter_code
_entity_poly.pdbx_strand_id
1 'polypeptide(L)'
;MKRVVALFFVAVLAISAFTSCDKTISNKYSGTYTGSMTMSTDSTKETKENIKIIITNSLTDENILYLTGFQLTKKSDTEYALTGAQVATIIKLGFPNVNSDKIENANCKLYFSDNKLDMDITYELLDIVEVTAIKYKGTKTADAK
;
A
#
# COMPACT_ATOMS: atom_id res chain seq x y z
N MET A 1 -17.13 -24.26 71.25
CA MET A 1 -18.32 -23.49 70.81
C MET A 1 -17.89 -22.62 69.64
N LYS A 2 -18.23 -23.02 68.41
CA LYS A 2 -19.29 -22.44 67.56
C LYS A 2 -18.95 -21.05 66.99
N ARG A 3 -18.86 -21.04 65.64
CA ARG A 3 -19.17 -19.95 64.68
C ARG A 3 -18.06 -18.88 64.51
N VAL A 4 -17.73 -18.37 63.32
CA VAL A 4 -18.33 -18.40 61.97
C VAL A 4 -17.31 -17.75 61.00
N VAL A 5 -17.21 -18.30 59.77
CA VAL A 5 -17.08 -17.61 58.45
C VAL A 5 -15.98 -16.54 58.31
N ALA A 6 -15.06 -16.62 57.34
CA ALA A 6 -15.37 -16.49 55.93
C ALA A 6 -14.28 -17.07 55.02
N LEU A 7 -14.74 -17.87 54.05
CA LEU A 7 -14.04 -18.07 52.78
C LEU A 7 -13.88 -16.71 52.10
N PHE A 8 -12.65 -16.20 52.00
CA PHE A 8 -12.30 -15.26 50.94
C PHE A 8 -11.60 -16.03 49.84
N PHE A 9 -12.43 -16.61 48.96
CA PHE A 9 -12.05 -16.81 47.56
C PHE A 9 -11.73 -15.42 46.99
N VAL A 10 -10.46 -15.05 46.96
CA VAL A 10 -10.03 -14.03 45.99
C VAL A 10 -9.89 -14.78 44.68
N ALA A 11 -11.01 -14.84 43.95
CA ALA A 11 -10.97 -15.11 42.54
C ALA A 11 -10.06 -14.04 41.93
N VAL A 12 -8.84 -14.43 41.54
CA VAL A 12 -8.01 -13.66 40.63
C VAL A 12 -8.67 -13.76 39.25
N LEU A 13 -9.82 -13.09 39.14
CA LEU A 13 -10.53 -12.88 37.90
C LEU A 13 -9.73 -11.87 37.09
N ALA A 14 -9.12 -12.38 36.02
CA ALA A 14 -8.98 -11.71 34.73
C ALA A 14 -8.46 -10.26 34.76
N ILE A 15 -7.15 -10.08 34.95
CA ILE A 15 -6.47 -8.84 34.49
C ILE A 15 -5.82 -9.05 33.11
N SER A 16 -5.83 -10.25 32.54
CA SER A 16 -5.20 -10.51 31.23
C SER A 16 -6.03 -10.09 30.00
N ALA A 17 -7.09 -9.29 30.16
CA ALA A 17 -8.07 -9.02 29.08
C ALA A 17 -8.19 -7.55 28.64
N PHE A 18 -7.22 -6.67 28.94
CA PHE A 18 -7.32 -5.25 28.53
C PHE A 18 -6.02 -4.59 28.04
N THR A 19 -5.04 -5.34 27.52
CA THR A 19 -3.85 -4.75 26.88
C THR A 19 -3.86 -4.73 25.36
N SER A 20 -4.94 -5.17 24.69
CA SER A 20 -4.91 -5.35 23.22
C SER A 20 -5.81 -4.42 22.40
N CYS A 21 -6.30 -3.30 22.94
CA CYS A 21 -6.93 -2.28 22.09
C CYS A 21 -5.93 -1.44 21.28
N ASP A 22 -4.62 -1.47 21.61
CA ASP A 22 -3.64 -0.55 21.02
C ASP A 22 -2.35 -1.24 20.54
N LYS A 23 -2.41 -2.49 20.08
CA LYS A 23 -1.41 -2.87 19.07
C LYS A 23 -1.90 -2.30 17.76
N THR A 24 -1.44 -1.10 17.41
CA THR A 24 -1.41 -0.67 16.02
C THR A 24 -0.54 -1.69 15.28
N ILE A 25 -1.20 -2.73 14.78
CA ILE A 25 -0.62 -3.78 13.94
C ILE A 25 -0.22 -3.05 12.66
N SER A 26 1.04 -2.61 12.59
CA SER A 26 1.53 -1.69 11.56
C SER A 26 2.66 -2.35 10.79
N ASN A 27 2.39 -2.58 9.50
CA ASN A 27 3.42 -3.03 8.59
C ASN A 27 4.49 -1.95 8.43
N LYS A 28 5.78 -2.29 8.43
CA LYS A 28 6.86 -1.31 8.21
C LYS A 28 6.72 -0.51 6.90
N TYR A 29 6.06 -1.08 5.89
CA TYR A 29 5.81 -0.44 4.60
C TYR A 29 4.50 0.35 4.52
N SER A 30 3.60 0.27 5.50
CA SER A 30 2.41 1.15 5.52
C SER A 30 2.84 2.60 5.79
N GLY A 31 2.18 3.55 5.15
CA GLY A 31 2.46 4.98 5.28
C GLY A 31 2.23 5.76 3.99
N THR A 32 2.54 7.05 4.05
CA THR A 32 2.45 7.94 2.89
C THR A 32 3.84 8.14 2.28
N TYR A 33 3.98 7.84 1.00
CA TYR A 33 5.19 8.07 0.21
C TYR A 33 4.97 9.33 -0.63
N THR A 34 5.86 10.31 -0.50
CA THR A 34 5.85 11.51 -1.33
C THR A 34 7.05 11.45 -2.27
N GLY A 35 6.83 11.71 -3.56
CA GLY A 35 7.86 11.52 -4.56
C GLY A 35 7.56 12.12 -5.92
N SER A 36 8.35 11.72 -6.91
CA SER A 36 8.23 12.13 -8.30
C SER A 36 7.64 10.99 -9.14
N MET A 37 6.71 11.30 -10.04
CA MET A 37 6.21 10.38 -11.06
C MET A 37 6.61 10.88 -12.45
N THR A 38 7.43 10.10 -13.15
CA THR A 38 7.74 10.30 -14.56
C THR A 38 6.81 9.43 -15.40
N MET A 39 6.13 10.04 -16.36
CA MET A 39 5.35 9.35 -17.38
C MET A 39 6.05 9.61 -18.72
N SER A 40 6.38 8.55 -19.44
CA SER A 40 7.11 8.64 -20.70
C SER A 40 6.43 7.76 -21.72
N THR A 41 6.17 8.35 -22.87
CA THR A 41 5.75 7.68 -24.09
C THR A 41 6.92 7.71 -25.09
N ASP A 42 6.75 7.15 -26.29
CA ASP A 42 7.79 7.20 -27.33
C ASP A 42 8.09 8.64 -27.79
N SER A 43 7.08 9.51 -27.70
CA SER A 43 7.14 10.90 -28.18
C SER A 43 7.30 11.96 -27.08
N THR A 44 6.89 11.65 -25.84
CA THR A 44 6.83 12.64 -24.76
C THR A 44 7.35 12.12 -23.43
N LYS A 45 7.85 13.03 -22.60
CA LYS A 45 8.24 12.73 -21.22
C LYS A 45 7.79 13.86 -20.31
N GLU A 46 6.95 13.54 -19.34
CA GLU A 46 6.48 14.46 -18.31
C GLU A 46 6.92 13.94 -16.94
N THR A 47 7.31 14.84 -16.04
CA THR A 47 7.58 14.50 -14.64
C THR A 47 6.75 15.39 -13.74
N LYS A 48 5.96 14.77 -12.85
CA LYS A 48 5.19 15.45 -11.82
C LYS A 48 5.83 15.21 -10.47
N GLU A 49 6.09 16.29 -9.75
CA GLU A 49 6.66 16.27 -8.40
C GLU A 49 5.55 16.24 -7.33
N ASN A 50 5.92 15.89 -6.10
CA ASN A 50 5.04 15.87 -4.92
C ASN A 50 3.84 14.92 -5.03
N ILE A 51 3.97 13.83 -5.80
CA ILE A 51 2.96 12.78 -5.90
C ILE A 51 2.95 11.97 -4.60
N LYS A 52 1.76 11.84 -4.01
CA LYS A 52 1.53 11.08 -2.79
C LYS A 52 0.91 9.73 -3.09
N ILE A 53 1.56 8.66 -2.63
CA ILE A 53 1.04 7.30 -2.66
C ILE A 53 0.83 6.84 -1.22
N ILE A 54 -0.37 6.38 -0.90
CA ILE A 54 -0.73 5.93 0.44
C ILE A 54 -0.85 4.41 0.42
N ILE A 55 -0.05 3.76 1.26
CA ILE A 55 -0.10 2.31 1.51
C ILE A 55 -0.69 2.10 2.90
N THR A 56 -1.81 1.40 3.00
CA THR A 56 -2.46 1.13 4.28
C THR A 56 -2.30 -0.33 4.66
N ASN A 57 -2.14 -0.64 5.94
CA ASN A 57 -2.20 -2.02 6.44
C ASN A 57 -3.66 -2.46 6.63
N SER A 58 -3.91 -3.77 6.70
CA SER A 58 -5.18 -4.27 7.21
C SER A 58 -5.35 -3.89 8.68
N LEU A 59 -6.59 -3.66 9.09
CA LEU A 59 -6.96 -3.46 10.49
C LEU A 59 -6.82 -4.75 11.31
N THR A 60 -6.80 -5.90 10.65
CA THR A 60 -6.82 -7.23 11.30
C THR A 60 -5.57 -8.07 11.03
N ASP A 61 -4.69 -7.65 10.10
CA ASP A 61 -3.47 -8.39 9.72
C ASP A 61 -2.36 -7.45 9.22
N GLU A 62 -1.25 -7.34 9.95
CA GLU A 62 -0.09 -6.51 9.57
C GLU A 62 0.57 -6.95 8.27
N ASN A 63 0.39 -8.19 7.84
CA ASN A 63 1.06 -8.70 6.64
C ASN A 63 0.34 -8.29 5.36
N ILE A 64 -0.90 -7.80 5.49
CA ILE A 64 -1.73 -7.38 4.36
C ILE A 64 -1.60 -5.88 4.18
N LEU A 65 -1.20 -5.48 2.97
CA LEU A 65 -1.11 -4.09 2.54
C LEU A 65 -2.15 -3.80 1.46
N TYR A 66 -2.57 -2.55 1.38
CA TYR A 66 -3.50 -2.06 0.38
C TYR A 66 -2.95 -0.81 -0.30
N LEU A 67 -3.26 -0.67 -1.58
CA LEU A 67 -3.06 0.53 -2.37
C LEU A 67 -4.38 0.83 -3.09
N THR A 68 -4.82 2.08 -3.04
CA THR A 68 -6.10 2.54 -3.62
C THR A 68 -7.30 1.65 -3.23
N GLY A 69 -7.31 1.17 -1.97
CA GLY A 69 -8.37 0.30 -1.44
C GLY A 69 -8.30 -1.18 -1.87
N PHE A 70 -7.37 -1.57 -2.75
CA PHE A 70 -7.19 -2.95 -3.19
C PHE A 70 -5.98 -3.58 -2.51
N GLN A 71 -6.12 -4.85 -2.12
CA GLN A 71 -5.05 -5.60 -1.48
C GLN A 71 -3.87 -5.79 -2.46
N LEU A 72 -2.66 -5.52 -1.97
CA LEU A 72 -1.43 -5.83 -2.66
C LEU A 72 -1.11 -7.32 -2.54
N THR A 73 -0.66 -7.93 -3.64
CA THR A 73 -0.26 -9.34 -3.64
C THR A 73 1.24 -9.43 -3.36
N LYS A 74 1.64 -9.95 -2.20
CA LYS A 74 3.06 -10.13 -1.85
C LYS A 74 3.72 -11.13 -2.80
N LYS A 75 4.86 -10.76 -3.38
CA LYS A 75 5.70 -11.64 -4.23
C LYS A 75 6.99 -12.04 -3.52
N SER A 76 7.59 -11.11 -2.77
CA SER A 76 8.74 -11.34 -1.90
C SER A 76 8.67 -10.39 -0.69
N ASP A 77 9.71 -10.33 0.13
CA ASP A 77 9.74 -9.45 1.30
C ASP A 77 9.75 -7.95 0.97
N THR A 78 10.12 -7.59 -0.24
CA THR A 78 10.18 -6.21 -0.71
C THR A 78 9.34 -5.98 -1.97
N GLU A 79 8.88 -7.04 -2.64
CA GLU A 79 8.16 -6.95 -3.91
C GLU A 79 6.68 -7.31 -3.76
N TYR A 80 5.84 -6.47 -4.33
CA TYR A 80 4.39 -6.66 -4.39
C TYR A 80 3.90 -6.47 -5.83
N ALA A 81 2.84 -7.17 -6.19
CA ALA A 81 2.15 -6.99 -7.46
C ALA A 81 0.90 -6.14 -7.29
N LEU A 82 0.64 -5.31 -8.32
CA LEU A 82 -0.61 -4.58 -8.48
C LEU A 82 -1.61 -5.42 -9.26
N THR A 83 -2.89 -5.28 -8.91
CA THR A 83 -4.01 -5.76 -9.72
C THR A 83 -4.20 -4.89 -10.95
N GLY A 84 -4.87 -5.40 -11.99
CA GLY A 84 -5.16 -4.63 -13.20
C GLY A 84 -5.95 -3.34 -12.93
N ALA A 85 -6.86 -3.36 -11.95
CA ALA A 85 -7.62 -2.18 -11.54
C ALA A 85 -6.72 -1.09 -10.92
N GLN A 86 -5.73 -1.47 -10.10
CA GLN A 86 -4.75 -0.54 -9.54
C GLN A 86 -3.87 0.07 -10.63
N VAL A 87 -3.37 -0.76 -11.56
CA VAL A 87 -2.56 -0.30 -12.70
C VAL A 87 -3.34 0.68 -13.57
N ALA A 88 -4.57 0.36 -13.95
CA ALA A 88 -5.43 1.25 -14.74
C ALA A 88 -5.71 2.58 -14.01
N THR A 89 -5.90 2.55 -12.69
CA THR A 89 -6.10 3.75 -11.87
C THR A 89 -4.86 4.66 -11.91
N ILE A 90 -3.67 4.08 -11.76
CA ILE A 90 -2.41 4.85 -11.81
C ILE A 90 -2.16 5.44 -13.19
N ILE A 91 -2.41 4.67 -14.26
CA ILE A 91 -2.28 5.14 -15.65
C ILE A 91 -3.18 6.35 -15.90
N LYS A 92 -4.44 6.31 -15.41
CA LYS A 92 -5.39 7.42 -15.54
C LYS A 92 -4.96 8.71 -14.83
N LEU A 93 -4.06 8.67 -13.83
CA LEU A 93 -3.52 9.88 -13.21
C LEU A 93 -2.61 10.66 -14.18
N GLY A 94 -1.93 9.94 -15.09
CA GLY A 94 -1.13 10.52 -16.14
C GLY A 94 -1.92 10.85 -17.40
N PHE A 95 -2.81 9.94 -17.77
CA PHE A 95 -3.59 10.00 -19.01
C PHE A 95 -5.09 9.81 -18.70
N PRO A 96 -5.80 10.85 -18.24
CA PRO A 96 -7.19 10.73 -17.77
C PRO A 96 -8.18 10.18 -18.79
N ASN A 97 -7.88 10.37 -20.08
CA ASN A 97 -8.75 9.97 -21.19
C ASN A 97 -8.48 8.52 -21.67
N VAL A 98 -7.51 7.82 -21.10
CA VAL A 98 -7.23 6.42 -21.45
C VAL A 98 -8.27 5.51 -20.81
N ASN A 99 -8.98 4.75 -21.64
CA ASN A 99 -9.86 3.69 -21.17
C ASN A 99 -9.06 2.41 -20.87
N SER A 100 -9.49 1.65 -19.87
CA SER A 100 -8.76 0.48 -19.39
C SER A 100 -8.74 -0.69 -20.39
N ASP A 101 -9.72 -0.75 -21.29
CA ASP A 101 -9.79 -1.72 -22.39
C ASP A 101 -8.77 -1.46 -23.51
N LYS A 102 -8.08 -0.30 -23.47
CA LYS A 102 -7.02 0.07 -24.41
C LYS A 102 -5.62 -0.20 -23.90
N ILE A 103 -5.50 -0.70 -22.67
CA ILE A 103 -4.22 -0.98 -22.01
C ILE A 103 -3.87 -2.45 -22.23
N GLU A 104 -2.79 -2.71 -22.95
CA GLU A 104 -2.28 -4.06 -23.20
C GLU A 104 -0.89 -4.27 -22.62
N ASN A 105 -0.52 -5.54 -22.43
CA ASN A 105 0.81 -5.98 -22.01
C ASN A 105 1.35 -5.26 -20.76
N ALA A 106 0.45 -4.84 -19.87
CA ALA A 106 0.79 -4.10 -18.68
C ALA A 106 1.61 -4.96 -17.71
N ASN A 107 2.85 -4.57 -17.48
CA ASN A 107 3.70 -5.11 -16.45
C ASN A 107 3.89 -4.05 -15.36
N CYS A 108 3.88 -4.49 -14.10
CA CYS A 108 4.06 -3.61 -12.97
C CYS A 108 4.99 -4.26 -11.95
N LYS A 109 5.90 -3.46 -11.43
CA LYS A 109 6.76 -3.79 -10.32
C LYS A 109 6.60 -2.76 -9.22
N LEU A 110 6.27 -3.21 -8.01
CA LEU A 110 6.19 -2.38 -6.81
C LEU A 110 7.22 -2.88 -5.80
N TYR A 111 8.21 -2.05 -5.50
CA TYR A 111 9.29 -2.39 -4.57
C TYR A 111 9.31 -1.46 -3.38
N PHE A 112 9.41 -2.06 -2.21
CA PHE A 112 9.64 -1.37 -0.95
C PHE A 112 11.09 -1.53 -0.50
N SER A 113 11.62 -0.47 0.10
CA SER A 113 12.79 -0.52 0.98
C SER A 113 12.48 0.30 2.23
N ASP A 114 13.38 0.30 3.22
CA ASP A 114 13.12 0.82 4.58
C ASP A 114 12.30 2.11 4.63
N ASN A 115 12.61 3.09 3.77
CA ASN A 115 11.86 4.35 3.67
C ASN A 115 11.55 4.75 2.22
N LYS A 116 11.52 3.81 1.28
CA LYS A 116 11.24 4.12 -0.13
C LYS A 116 10.22 3.20 -0.75
N LEU A 117 9.48 3.77 -1.69
CA LEU A 117 8.59 3.06 -2.60
C LEU A 117 9.00 3.40 -4.02
N ASP A 118 9.43 2.39 -4.75
CA ASP A 118 9.70 2.48 -6.18
C ASP A 118 8.61 1.71 -6.93
N MET A 119 8.10 2.28 -8.01
CA MET A 119 7.10 1.66 -8.86
C MET A 119 7.48 1.86 -10.32
N ASP A 120 7.49 0.78 -11.08
CA ASP A 120 7.68 0.80 -12.52
C ASP A 120 6.50 0.09 -13.20
N ILE A 121 5.79 0.81 -14.06
CA ILE A 121 4.71 0.28 -14.90
C ILE A 121 5.14 0.44 -16.35
N THR A 122 5.02 -0.61 -17.16
CA THR A 122 5.19 -0.57 -18.61
C THR A 122 3.94 -1.13 -19.26
N TYR A 123 3.42 -0.50 -20.30
CA TYR A 123 2.21 -0.94 -21.00
C TYR A 123 2.19 -0.43 -22.43
N GLU A 124 1.32 -1.01 -23.24
CA GLU A 124 1.04 -0.58 -24.62
C GLU A 124 -0.38 -0.03 -24.70
N LEU A 125 -0.57 1.02 -25.50
CA LEU A 125 -1.88 1.55 -25.83
C LEU A 125 -2.29 1.14 -27.25
N LEU A 126 -3.33 0.31 -27.35
CA LEU A 126 -3.81 -0.28 -28.61
C LEU A 126 -4.04 0.75 -29.74
N ASP A 127 -4.61 1.91 -29.39
CA ASP A 127 -5.03 2.89 -30.39
C ASP A 127 -3.87 3.76 -30.92
N ILE A 128 -2.70 3.69 -30.27
CA ILE A 128 -1.55 4.57 -30.57
C ILE A 128 -0.28 3.75 -30.87
N VAL A 129 -0.26 2.44 -30.57
CA VAL A 129 0.91 1.55 -30.70
C VAL A 129 2.15 2.19 -30.06
N GLU A 130 1.94 2.81 -28.89
CA GLU A 130 2.97 3.56 -28.18
C GLU A 130 3.31 2.82 -26.90
N VAL A 131 4.60 2.49 -26.73
CA VAL A 131 5.08 1.91 -25.48
C VAL A 131 5.16 3.02 -24.46
N THR A 132 4.44 2.84 -23.35
CA THR A 132 4.40 3.82 -22.28
C THR A 132 4.99 3.23 -21.00
N ALA A 133 5.74 4.07 -20.28
CA ALA A 133 6.28 3.73 -18.99
C ALA A 133 5.90 4.80 -17.94
N ILE A 134 5.55 4.34 -16.75
CA ILE A 134 5.37 5.18 -15.57
C ILE A 134 6.39 4.73 -14.54
N LYS A 135 7.21 5.66 -14.08
CA LYS A 135 8.19 5.45 -13.02
C LYS A 135 7.89 6.37 -11.86
N TYR A 136 7.65 5.80 -10.70
CA TYR A 136 7.51 6.55 -9.46
C TYR A 136 8.65 6.19 -8.51
N LYS A 137 9.19 7.22 -7.86
CA LYS A 137 10.15 7.07 -6.76
C LYS A 137 9.72 7.99 -5.63
N GLY A 138 9.43 7.41 -4.48
CA GLY A 138 8.96 8.14 -3.31
C GLY A 138 9.68 7.76 -2.05
N THR A 139 9.76 8.72 -1.14
CA THR A 139 10.24 8.51 0.23
C THR A 139 9.08 8.54 1.19
N LYS A 140 9.10 7.64 2.18
CA LYS A 140 8.13 7.62 3.26
C LYS A 140 8.20 8.96 4.00
N THR A 141 7.08 9.67 4.00
CA THR A 141 6.93 10.90 4.78
C THR A 141 6.78 10.47 6.23
N ALA A 142 7.53 11.08 7.15
CA ALA A 142 7.37 10.79 8.57
C ALA A 142 5.88 10.92 8.94
N ASP A 143 5.37 9.94 9.69
CA ASP A 143 3.98 9.98 10.17
C ASP A 143 3.75 11.33 10.84
N ALA A 144 2.71 12.05 10.41
CA ALA A 144 2.35 13.31 11.04
C ALA A 144 2.07 13.03 12.52
N LYS A 145 2.97 13.50 13.39
CA LYS A 145 2.85 13.41 14.84
C LYS A 145 1.64 14.20 15.34
#